data_AF-A0A1H4RS24-F1
#
_entry.id   AF-A0A1H4RS24-F1
#
_cell.length_a   1.000
_cell.length_b   1.000
_cell.length_c   1.000
_cell.angle_alpha   90.00
_cell.angle_beta   90.00
_cell.angle_gamma   90.00
#
_symmetry.space_group_name_H-M   'P 1'
#
loop_
_entity.id
_entity.type
_entity.pdbx_description
1 polymer ?
#
loop_
_entity_poly.entity_id
_entity_poly.type
_entity_poly.pdbx_seq_one_letter_code
_entity_poly.pdbx_strand_id
1 'polypeptide(L)'
;MRVNSSLAAAILVLGLSATCAMADTYTTANFSFGVNGGNANSKPPFRGVIAPWPAGGTFTGSLVFDNNLVPGGGSGLQNVFFSSFADIGAIPPATALSLTFSGLPAFTLADAQFGEAAIQYNNGVFAGLFYISDFNYLGNPYELQIQGGSLDIVPIVNGFPTFQHLVNGFVSGPLTNEQSYTPPPPTVGGVPEPSTWAMMILGFCGLGFMAYRRKSKPALMTA
;
A
#
# COMPACT_ATOMS: atom_id res chain seq x y z
N MET A 1 -5.34 -64.94 33.30
CA MET A 1 -6.16 -63.82 32.77
C MET A 1 -5.22 -62.69 32.40
N ARG A 2 -5.08 -62.38 31.10
CA ARG A 2 -4.26 -61.25 30.62
C ARG A 2 -5.22 -60.11 30.26
N VAL A 3 -5.05 -58.95 30.88
CA VAL A 3 -5.85 -57.74 30.64
C VAL A 3 -5.31 -57.09 29.36
N ASN A 4 -6.13 -57.03 28.32
CA ASN A 4 -5.79 -56.35 27.07
C ASN A 4 -6.06 -54.85 27.24
N SER A 5 -4.99 -54.06 27.10
CA SER A 5 -4.98 -52.60 27.08
C SER A 5 -5.50 -52.10 25.73
N SER A 6 -6.72 -51.57 25.71
CA SER A 6 -7.30 -50.85 24.58
C SER A 6 -6.83 -49.39 24.59
N LEU A 7 -5.85 -49.07 23.75
CA LEU A 7 -5.45 -47.69 23.44
C LEU A 7 -6.46 -47.10 22.44
N ALA A 8 -7.34 -46.23 22.93
CA ALA A 8 -8.21 -45.41 22.10
C ALA A 8 -7.42 -44.17 21.62
N ALA A 9 -7.15 -44.09 20.32
CA ALA A 9 -6.58 -42.90 19.69
C ALA A 9 -7.70 -41.88 19.44
N ALA A 10 -7.77 -40.82 20.25
CA ALA A 10 -8.64 -39.69 20.00
C ALA A 10 -7.92 -38.70 19.07
N ILE A 11 -8.39 -38.59 17.82
CA ILE A 11 -7.96 -37.55 16.88
C ILE A 11 -8.75 -36.28 17.20
N LEU A 12 -8.08 -35.31 17.83
CA LEU A 12 -8.63 -33.98 18.07
C LEU A 12 -8.46 -33.15 16.79
N VAL A 13 -9.54 -32.97 16.04
CA VAL A 13 -9.59 -32.00 14.94
C VAL A 13 -9.80 -30.61 15.55
N LEU A 14 -8.72 -29.85 15.67
CA LEU A 14 -8.78 -28.42 16.01
C LEU A 14 -9.31 -27.66 14.78
N GLY A 15 -10.60 -27.36 14.79
CA GLY A 15 -11.19 -26.37 13.89
C GLY A 15 -10.63 -25.00 14.24
N LEU A 16 -9.58 -24.57 13.53
CA LEU A 16 -9.18 -23.17 13.48
C LEU A 16 -10.28 -22.41 12.73
N SER A 17 -11.29 -21.91 13.46
CA SER A 17 -12.12 -20.84 12.94
C SER A 17 -11.21 -19.62 12.80
N ALA A 18 -10.78 -19.32 11.58
CA ALA A 18 -10.14 -18.06 11.28
C ALA A 18 -11.13 -16.96 11.68
N THR A 19 -10.87 -16.28 12.79
CA THR A 19 -11.49 -14.98 13.04
C THR A 19 -10.99 -14.11 11.91
N CYS A 20 -11.83 -13.86 10.90
CA CYS A 20 -11.57 -12.79 9.96
C CYS A 20 -11.38 -11.54 10.82
N ALA A 21 -10.18 -10.96 10.78
CA ALA A 21 -9.97 -9.64 11.34
C ALA A 21 -11.04 -8.73 10.73
N MET A 22 -11.75 -7.98 11.56
CA MET A 22 -12.68 -6.95 11.09
C MET A 22 -11.88 -6.07 10.11
N ALA A 23 -12.31 -5.99 8.85
CA ALA A 23 -11.67 -5.13 7.88
C ALA A 23 -11.64 -3.71 8.45
N ASP A 24 -10.45 -3.11 8.44
CA ASP A 24 -10.27 -1.75 8.90
C ASP A 24 -11.11 -0.79 8.04
N THR A 25 -11.66 0.26 8.64
CA THR A 25 -12.64 1.12 7.95
C THR A 25 -11.90 2.24 7.25
N TYR A 26 -11.80 2.12 5.93
CA TYR A 26 -11.19 3.12 5.08
C TYR A 26 -12.24 3.99 4.40
N THR A 27 -11.87 5.22 4.07
CA THR A 27 -12.68 6.14 3.28
C THR A 27 -11.83 6.72 2.16
N THR A 28 -12.32 6.65 0.93
CA THR A 28 -11.78 7.41 -0.20
C THR A 28 -12.35 8.82 -0.18
N ALA A 29 -11.53 9.82 -0.48
CA ALA A 29 -11.97 11.20 -0.61
C ALA A 29 -11.16 11.95 -1.66
N ASN A 30 -11.76 13.03 -2.17
CA ASN A 30 -11.09 14.01 -3.01
C ASN A 30 -10.59 15.19 -2.18
N PHE A 31 -9.46 15.74 -2.61
CA PHE A 31 -8.92 17.01 -2.10
C PHE A 31 -8.58 17.94 -3.26
N SER A 32 -8.48 19.23 -2.95
CA SER A 32 -8.13 20.24 -3.94
C SER A 32 -6.65 20.55 -3.87
N PHE A 33 -6.03 20.76 -5.03
CA PHE A 33 -4.68 21.30 -5.12
C PHE A 33 -4.55 22.13 -6.40
N GLY A 34 -3.50 22.92 -6.50
CA GLY A 34 -3.20 23.65 -7.72
C GLY A 34 -1.97 24.54 -7.63
N VAL A 35 -1.86 25.49 -8.57
CA VAL A 35 -0.73 26.43 -8.66
C VAL A 35 -1.20 27.82 -8.19
N ASN A 36 -0.45 28.43 -7.26
CA ASN A 36 -0.76 29.75 -6.73
C ASN A 36 -0.74 30.78 -7.88
N GLY A 37 -1.77 31.61 -8.04
CA GLY A 37 -1.78 32.61 -9.12
C GLY A 37 -1.68 32.04 -10.55
N GLY A 38 -1.90 30.74 -10.73
CA GLY A 38 -1.84 30.05 -12.03
C GLY A 38 -0.47 30.17 -12.71
N ASN A 39 -0.47 30.52 -14.00
CA ASN A 39 0.76 30.58 -14.80
C ASN A 39 1.82 31.57 -14.27
N ALA A 40 1.44 32.56 -13.46
CA ALA A 40 2.36 33.56 -12.93
C ALA A 40 3.42 32.93 -11.99
N ASN A 41 3.07 31.88 -11.25
CA ASN A 41 3.99 31.16 -10.37
C ASN A 41 4.43 29.82 -10.96
N SER A 42 4.42 29.74 -12.29
CA SER A 42 5.02 28.64 -13.04
C SER A 42 6.08 29.20 -14.00
N LYS A 43 7.27 28.63 -13.97
CA LYS A 43 8.40 28.97 -14.83
C LYS A 43 8.55 27.91 -15.93
N PRO A 44 9.22 28.23 -17.05
CA PRO A 44 9.60 27.20 -18.00
C PRO A 44 10.35 26.04 -17.31
N PRO A 45 10.11 24.78 -17.71
CA PRO A 45 9.26 24.35 -18.83
C PRO A 45 7.79 24.08 -18.48
N PHE A 46 7.37 24.35 -17.24
CA PHE A 46 6.02 24.02 -16.76
C PHE A 46 4.98 25.11 -17.03
N ARG A 47 5.42 26.33 -17.33
CA ARG A 47 4.51 27.45 -17.64
C ARG A 47 3.59 27.11 -18.81
N GLY A 48 2.27 27.16 -18.58
CA GLY A 48 1.24 26.84 -19.57
C GLY A 48 0.89 25.35 -19.69
N VAL A 49 1.60 24.46 -18.98
CA VAL A 49 1.37 23.02 -18.99
C VAL A 49 0.50 22.63 -17.80
N ILE A 50 0.90 23.09 -16.61
CA ILE A 50 0.37 22.60 -15.34
C ILE A 50 -0.67 23.50 -14.69
N ALA A 51 -0.96 24.70 -15.21
CA ALA A 51 -1.86 25.64 -14.53
C ALA A 51 -3.25 25.67 -15.20
N PRO A 52 -4.35 25.52 -14.44
CA PRO A 52 -5.70 25.66 -14.94
C PRO A 52 -6.09 27.13 -14.95
N TRP A 53 -5.39 27.96 -15.72
CA TRP A 53 -5.91 29.25 -16.18
C TRP A 53 -5.02 29.87 -17.27
N PRO A 54 -5.59 30.40 -18.37
CA PRO A 54 -7.00 30.37 -18.75
C PRO A 54 -7.42 29.05 -19.44
N ALA A 55 -6.49 28.10 -19.60
CA ALA A 55 -6.61 26.99 -20.56
C ALA A 55 -7.08 25.65 -19.96
N GLY A 56 -8.16 25.64 -19.17
CA GLY A 56 -8.95 24.41 -18.94
C GLY A 56 -8.23 23.17 -18.39
N GLY A 57 -7.06 23.31 -17.76
CA GLY A 57 -6.39 22.21 -17.08
C GLY A 57 -7.24 21.71 -15.90
N THR A 58 -7.07 20.45 -15.54
CA THR A 58 -7.73 19.86 -14.36
C THR A 58 -6.67 19.37 -13.40
N PHE A 59 -6.83 19.72 -12.12
CA PHE A 59 -6.16 19.04 -11.02
C PHE A 59 -7.17 18.08 -10.40
N THR A 60 -6.73 16.85 -10.17
CA THR A 60 -7.56 15.86 -9.49
C THR A 60 -6.73 15.16 -8.45
N GLY A 61 -7.12 15.37 -7.19
CA GLY A 61 -6.51 14.77 -6.02
C GLY A 61 -7.47 13.77 -5.40
N SER A 62 -7.00 12.57 -5.12
CA SER A 62 -7.73 11.57 -4.34
C SER A 62 -6.81 10.85 -3.38
N LEU A 63 -7.35 10.47 -2.23
CA LEU A 63 -6.64 9.67 -1.24
C LEU A 63 -7.60 8.70 -0.56
N VAL A 64 -7.02 7.68 0.07
CA VAL A 64 -7.69 6.87 1.08
C VAL A 64 -7.16 7.28 2.45
N PHE A 65 -8.03 7.43 3.43
CA PHE A 65 -7.64 7.55 4.82
C PHE A 65 -8.29 6.46 5.66
N ASP A 66 -7.58 6.04 6.70
CA ASP A 66 -8.10 5.20 7.76
C ASP A 66 -8.87 6.06 8.77
N ASN A 67 -10.16 5.78 8.94
CA ASN A 67 -11.03 6.51 9.83
C ASN A 67 -10.60 6.42 11.31
N ASN A 68 -9.89 5.36 11.70
CA ASN A 68 -9.43 5.12 13.06
C ASN A 68 -8.13 5.88 13.38
N LEU A 69 -7.40 6.31 12.36
CA LEU A 69 -6.15 7.04 12.50
C LEU A 69 -6.30 8.55 12.33
N VAL A 70 -7.51 9.05 12.05
CA VAL A 70 -7.79 10.49 12.02
C VAL A 70 -7.60 11.06 13.44
N PRO A 71 -6.67 12.01 13.64
CA PRO A 71 -6.41 12.57 14.97
C PRO A 71 -7.65 13.28 15.55
N GLY A 72 -7.82 13.21 16.86
CA GLY A 72 -8.90 13.94 17.54
C GLY A 72 -8.71 15.46 17.52
N GLY A 73 -9.79 16.20 17.76
CA GLY A 73 -9.73 17.66 17.93
C GLY A 73 -8.77 18.06 19.06
N GLY A 74 -7.96 19.10 18.82
CA GLY A 74 -6.94 19.58 19.77
C GLY A 74 -5.57 18.89 19.66
N SER A 75 -5.39 17.95 18.71
CA SER A 75 -4.12 17.25 18.49
C SER A 75 -2.99 18.13 17.92
N GLY A 76 -3.30 19.33 17.42
CA GLY A 76 -2.39 20.12 16.61
C GLY A 76 -2.11 19.47 15.25
N LEU A 77 -0.97 19.84 14.65
CA LEU A 77 -0.49 19.30 13.39
C LEU A 77 0.11 17.89 13.58
N GLN A 78 -0.45 16.91 12.89
CA GLN A 78 -0.04 15.51 12.96
C GLN A 78 0.06 14.90 11.56
N ASN A 79 1.08 14.07 11.35
CA ASN A 79 1.26 13.31 10.12
C ASN A 79 0.85 11.85 10.37
N VAL A 80 -0.06 11.35 9.54
CA VAL A 80 -0.46 9.94 9.51
C VAL A 80 0.09 9.33 8.23
N PHE A 81 1.07 8.44 8.38
CA PHE A 81 1.76 7.84 7.24
C PHE A 81 0.90 6.73 6.61
N PHE A 82 0.90 6.62 5.29
CA PHE A 82 0.19 5.51 4.62
C PHE A 82 0.75 4.14 5.04
N SER A 83 2.03 4.09 5.43
CA SER A 83 2.67 2.88 5.97
C SER A 83 2.10 2.43 7.31
N SER A 84 1.34 3.27 8.03
CA SER A 84 0.66 2.86 9.26
C SER A 84 -0.71 2.20 9.01
N PHE A 85 -1.21 2.19 7.78
CA PHE A 85 -2.49 1.54 7.47
C PHE A 85 -2.27 0.03 7.42
N ALA A 86 -3.06 -0.72 8.18
CA ALA A 86 -2.88 -2.16 8.34
C ALA A 86 -2.97 -2.90 7.00
N ASP A 87 -3.89 -2.48 6.12
CA ASP A 87 -4.15 -3.12 4.84
C ASP A 87 -3.49 -2.42 3.64
N ILE A 88 -2.51 -1.52 3.86
CA ILE A 88 -1.93 -0.71 2.77
C ILE A 88 -1.43 -1.55 1.59
N GLY A 89 -0.91 -2.75 1.84
CA GLY A 89 -0.44 -3.67 0.81
C GLY A 89 -1.54 -4.25 -0.09
N ALA A 90 -2.80 -4.22 0.35
CA ALA A 90 -3.96 -4.63 -0.44
C ALA A 90 -4.61 -3.46 -1.20
N ILE A 91 -4.28 -2.21 -0.86
CA ILE A 91 -4.82 -1.01 -1.49
C ILE A 91 -3.95 -0.68 -2.72
N PRO A 92 -4.51 -0.60 -3.94
CA PRO A 92 -3.74 -0.19 -5.10
C PRO A 92 -3.10 1.20 -4.86
N PRO A 93 -1.82 1.43 -5.22
CA PRO A 93 -1.13 2.69 -4.92
C PRO A 93 -1.83 3.94 -5.49
N ALA A 94 -2.42 3.82 -6.68
CA ALA A 94 -3.20 4.90 -7.31
C ALA A 94 -4.55 5.17 -6.62
N THR A 95 -5.10 4.18 -5.90
CA THR A 95 -6.29 4.36 -5.06
C THR A 95 -5.89 5.00 -3.73
N ALA A 96 -4.78 4.56 -3.13
CA ALA A 96 -4.30 5.06 -1.84
C ALA A 96 -3.98 6.56 -1.89
N LEU A 97 -3.27 6.99 -2.93
CA LEU A 97 -3.01 8.40 -3.21
C LEU A 97 -2.86 8.61 -4.71
N SER A 98 -3.52 9.63 -5.25
CA SER A 98 -3.31 10.09 -6.63
C SER A 98 -3.36 11.60 -6.72
N LEU A 99 -2.38 12.17 -7.42
CA LEU A 99 -2.31 13.57 -7.83
C LEU A 99 -2.16 13.59 -9.35
N THR A 100 -3.16 14.13 -10.05
CA THR A 100 -3.14 14.25 -11.50
C THR A 100 -3.11 15.73 -11.91
N PHE A 101 -2.08 16.10 -12.67
CA PHE A 101 -1.92 17.40 -13.30
C PHE A 101 -2.12 17.21 -14.79
N SER A 102 -2.91 18.07 -15.44
CA SER A 102 -2.94 18.07 -16.91
C SER A 102 -1.52 18.29 -17.45
N GLY A 103 -1.05 17.41 -18.35
CA GLY A 103 0.26 17.53 -19.00
C GLY A 103 1.47 16.92 -18.27
N LEU A 104 1.29 16.37 -17.06
CA LEU A 104 2.32 15.59 -16.36
C LEU A 104 1.86 14.14 -16.16
N PRO A 105 2.80 13.20 -15.86
CA PRO A 105 2.42 11.88 -15.36
C PRO A 105 1.54 12.00 -14.10
N ALA A 106 0.67 11.01 -13.89
CA ALA A 106 -0.03 10.88 -12.61
C ALA A 106 0.97 10.45 -11.53
N PHE A 107 0.87 11.06 -10.36
CA PHE A 107 1.70 10.74 -9.20
C PHE A 107 0.87 9.94 -8.22
N THR A 108 1.36 8.78 -7.83
CA THR A 108 0.67 7.85 -6.96
C THR A 108 1.48 7.55 -5.71
N LEU A 109 0.91 6.78 -4.77
CA LEU A 109 1.68 6.34 -3.60
C LEU A 109 2.94 5.53 -3.98
N ALA A 110 2.94 4.81 -5.11
CA ALA A 110 4.09 4.02 -5.55
C ALA A 110 5.28 4.88 -5.99
N ASP A 111 5.02 6.12 -6.38
CA ASP A 111 6.04 7.06 -6.83
C ASP A 111 6.63 7.89 -5.68
N ALA A 112 6.13 7.66 -4.45
CA ALA A 112 6.64 8.33 -3.25
C ALA A 112 8.10 7.92 -3.01
N GLN A 113 9.00 8.91 -2.98
CA GLN A 113 10.37 8.72 -2.55
C GLN A 113 10.42 8.21 -1.11
N PHE A 114 11.48 7.46 -0.81
CA PHE A 114 11.70 6.80 0.50
C PHE A 114 10.59 5.81 0.90
N GLY A 115 9.65 5.49 0.00
CA GLY A 115 8.51 4.63 0.29
C GLY A 115 7.54 5.22 1.30
N GLU A 116 7.62 6.54 1.55
CA GLU A 116 6.83 7.21 2.58
C GLU A 116 6.04 8.38 1.99
N ALA A 117 4.75 8.39 2.31
CA ALA A 117 3.92 9.58 2.23
C ALA A 117 3.03 9.63 3.46
N ALA A 118 2.53 10.81 3.80
CA ALA A 118 1.62 10.99 4.91
C ALA A 118 0.50 11.96 4.58
N ILE A 119 -0.64 11.74 5.23
CA ILE A 119 -1.73 12.69 5.31
C ILE A 119 -1.45 13.57 6.51
N GLN A 120 -1.45 14.89 6.30
CA GLN A 120 -1.30 15.84 7.38
C GLN A 120 -2.67 16.31 7.86
N TYR A 121 -2.90 16.22 9.16
CA TYR A 121 -4.10 16.71 9.84
C TYR A 121 -3.72 17.86 10.77
N ASN A 122 -4.62 18.83 10.91
CA ASN A 122 -4.58 19.84 11.97
C ASN A 122 -5.86 19.72 12.80
N ASN A 123 -5.74 19.22 14.04
CA ASN A 123 -6.88 18.98 14.92
C ASN A 123 -7.98 18.10 14.28
N GLY A 124 -7.57 17.04 13.56
CA GLY A 124 -8.47 16.11 12.88
C GLY A 124 -9.00 16.57 11.53
N VAL A 125 -8.63 17.76 11.06
CA VAL A 125 -9.01 18.27 9.74
C VAL A 125 -7.85 18.11 8.76
N PHE A 126 -8.11 17.64 7.55
CA PHE A 126 -7.10 17.56 6.49
C PHE A 126 -6.44 18.92 6.25
N ALA A 127 -5.12 18.97 6.41
CA ALA A 127 -4.29 20.17 6.29
C ALA A 127 -3.28 20.08 5.14
N GLY A 128 -3.13 18.92 4.52
CA GLY A 128 -2.28 18.71 3.37
C GLY A 128 -1.62 17.33 3.37
N LEU A 129 -0.45 17.23 2.72
CA LEU A 129 0.27 15.98 2.56
C LEU A 129 1.75 16.17 2.89
N PHE A 130 2.42 15.08 3.26
CA PHE A 130 3.86 14.94 3.11
C PHE A 130 4.08 13.96 1.97
N TYR A 131 4.62 14.44 0.84
CA TYR A 131 4.82 13.63 -0.35
C TYR A 131 5.97 14.20 -1.17
N ILE A 132 6.90 13.34 -1.59
CA ILE A 132 7.99 13.72 -2.48
C ILE A 132 8.07 12.66 -3.58
N SER A 133 8.24 13.08 -4.82
CA SER A 133 8.33 12.16 -5.95
C SER A 133 9.20 12.70 -7.07
N ASP A 134 10.07 11.85 -7.62
CA ASP A 134 10.86 12.16 -8.79
C ASP A 134 10.11 11.80 -10.06
N PHE A 135 10.21 12.67 -11.07
CA PHE A 135 9.66 12.42 -12.38
C PHE A 135 10.53 13.02 -13.48
N ASN A 136 10.40 12.45 -14.68
CA ASN A 136 11.05 12.98 -15.87
C ASN A 136 10.05 13.78 -16.69
N TYR A 137 10.46 14.97 -17.13
CA TYR A 137 9.67 15.80 -18.03
C TYR A 137 10.59 16.39 -19.11
N LEU A 138 10.22 16.21 -20.39
CA LEU A 138 11.03 16.64 -21.54
C LEU A 138 12.50 16.19 -21.47
N GLY A 139 12.75 14.97 -20.97
CA GLY A 139 14.08 14.39 -20.84
C GLY A 139 14.92 14.92 -19.68
N ASN A 140 14.36 15.77 -18.81
CA ASN A 140 15.03 16.31 -17.63
C ASN A 140 14.36 15.80 -16.34
N PRO A 141 15.12 15.51 -15.27
CA PRO A 141 14.58 15.08 -14.00
C PRO A 141 14.12 16.26 -13.13
N TYR A 142 12.98 16.09 -12.46
CA TYR A 142 12.36 17.05 -11.57
C TYR A 142 11.82 16.32 -10.33
N GLU A 143 11.70 17.06 -9.23
CA GLU A 143 11.12 16.57 -7.99
C GLU A 143 9.84 17.37 -7.69
N LEU A 144 8.75 16.66 -7.48
CA LEU A 144 7.53 17.19 -6.89
C LEU A 144 7.65 17.07 -5.37
N GLN A 145 7.52 18.19 -4.67
CA GLN A 145 7.59 18.26 -3.22
C GLN A 145 6.27 18.80 -2.68
N ILE A 146 5.68 18.11 -1.70
CA ILE A 146 4.52 18.57 -0.96
C ILE A 146 4.82 18.44 0.53
N GLN A 147 4.69 19.56 1.24
CA GLN A 147 4.91 19.64 2.68
C GLN A 147 3.78 20.43 3.32
N GLY A 148 2.84 19.71 3.91
CA GLY A 148 1.58 20.25 4.38
C GLY A 148 0.76 20.80 3.21
N GLY A 149 0.37 22.06 3.30
CA GLY A 149 -0.42 22.74 2.28
C GLY A 149 0.39 23.32 1.12
N SER A 150 1.72 23.26 1.16
CA SER A 150 2.58 23.80 0.09
C SER A 150 2.95 22.72 -0.91
N LEU A 151 2.95 23.07 -2.20
CA LEU A 151 3.38 22.21 -3.30
C LEU A 151 4.42 22.94 -4.14
N ASP A 152 5.51 22.27 -4.48
CA ASP A 152 6.58 22.84 -5.28
C ASP A 152 7.11 21.82 -6.30
N ILE A 153 7.58 22.32 -7.44
CA ILE A 153 8.36 21.52 -8.39
C ILE A 153 9.72 22.17 -8.56
N VAL A 154 10.77 21.39 -8.37
CA VAL A 154 12.17 21.81 -8.48
C VAL A 154 12.93 20.93 -9.47
N PRO A 155 13.93 21.45 -10.20
CA PRO A 155 14.78 20.63 -11.04
C PRO A 155 15.75 19.83 -10.18
N ILE A 156 16.10 18.65 -10.66
CA ILE A 156 17.14 17.80 -10.09
C ILE A 156 18.41 18.00 -10.94
N VAL A 157 19.51 18.34 -10.28
CA VAL A 157 20.82 18.54 -10.94
C VAL A 157 21.83 17.66 -10.23
N ASN A 158 22.53 16.81 -10.99
CA ASN A 158 23.49 15.84 -10.46
C ASN A 158 22.92 14.91 -9.37
N GLY A 159 21.62 14.58 -9.46
CA GLY A 159 20.95 13.72 -8.49
C GLY A 159 20.47 14.42 -7.22
N PHE A 160 20.52 15.77 -7.16
CA PHE A 160 20.02 16.54 -6.03
C PHE A 160 18.95 17.54 -6.45
N PRO A 161 17.83 17.66 -5.71
CA PRO A 161 16.88 18.72 -5.94
C PRO A 161 17.53 20.08 -5.66
N THR A 162 17.29 21.04 -6.54
CA THR A 162 17.79 22.40 -6.35
C THR A 162 16.83 23.24 -5.51
N PHE A 163 17.30 24.39 -5.02
CA PHE A 163 16.45 25.40 -4.37
C PHE A 163 15.65 26.26 -5.38
N GLN A 164 15.65 25.90 -6.66
CA GLN A 164 14.94 26.65 -7.68
C GLN A 164 13.50 26.16 -7.83
N HIS A 165 12.58 26.84 -7.16
CA HIS A 165 11.14 26.62 -7.33
C HIS A 165 10.71 27.08 -8.74
N LEU A 166 10.34 26.10 -9.57
CA LEU A 166 9.79 26.33 -10.91
C LEU A 166 8.27 26.45 -10.87
N VAL A 167 7.64 25.82 -9.89
CA VAL A 167 6.20 25.82 -9.68
C VAL A 167 5.98 26.00 -8.20
N ASN A 168 5.08 26.91 -7.84
CA ASN A 168 4.61 27.03 -6.47
C ASN A 168 3.09 26.92 -6.43
N GLY A 169 2.61 26.02 -5.60
CA GLY A 169 1.24 25.58 -5.53
C GLY A 169 0.76 25.34 -4.12
N PHE A 170 -0.44 24.80 -4.03
CA PHE A 170 -1.12 24.54 -2.79
C PHE A 170 -1.81 23.18 -2.83
N VAL A 171 -1.95 22.57 -1.65
CA VAL A 171 -2.87 21.46 -1.37
C VAL A 171 -3.80 21.93 -0.26
N SER A 172 -5.10 21.74 -0.42
CA SER A 172 -6.12 22.31 0.47
C SER A 172 -7.35 21.41 0.62
N GLY A 173 -7.94 21.43 1.82
CA GLY A 173 -9.23 20.83 2.14
C GLY A 173 -10.27 21.86 2.61
N PRO A 174 -11.54 21.46 2.75
CA PRO A 174 -11.95 20.15 3.27
C PRO A 174 -11.88 19.01 2.25
N LEU A 175 -11.82 17.77 2.78
CA LEU A 175 -12.05 16.57 1.97
C LEU A 175 -13.49 16.57 1.43
N THR A 176 -13.69 16.01 0.25
CA THR A 176 -14.97 15.98 -0.46
C THR A 176 -15.20 14.60 -1.07
N ASN A 177 -16.44 14.29 -1.47
CA ASN A 177 -16.80 12.99 -2.05
C ASN A 177 -16.33 11.79 -1.21
N GLU A 178 -16.50 11.89 0.10
CA GLU A 178 -16.15 10.81 1.02
C GLU A 178 -17.02 9.58 0.75
N GLN A 179 -16.37 8.45 0.47
CA GLN A 179 -17.02 7.18 0.22
C GLN A 179 -16.32 6.08 0.99
N SER A 180 -17.09 5.20 1.63
CA SER A 180 -16.53 4.03 2.31
C SER A 180 -15.77 3.16 1.32
N TYR A 181 -14.56 2.76 1.70
CA TYR A 181 -13.69 1.92 0.92
C TYR A 181 -13.38 0.65 1.71
N THR A 182 -13.53 -0.50 1.05
CA THR A 182 -13.15 -1.79 1.61
C THR A 182 -12.05 -2.36 0.73
N PRO A 183 -10.82 -2.53 1.26
CA PRO A 183 -9.73 -3.14 0.52
C PRO A 183 -10.17 -4.52 0.01
N PRO A 184 -9.74 -4.90 -1.21
CA PRO A 184 -9.95 -6.27 -1.66
C PRO A 184 -9.28 -7.23 -0.66
N PRO A 185 -9.89 -8.39 -0.40
CA PRO A 185 -9.29 -9.36 0.51
C PRO A 185 -7.89 -9.73 0.02
N PRO A 186 -6.90 -9.89 0.91
CA PRO A 186 -5.56 -10.26 0.51
C PRO A 186 -5.63 -11.56 -0.29
N THR A 187 -4.92 -11.62 -1.43
CA THR A 187 -4.79 -12.85 -2.20
C THR A 187 -3.97 -13.84 -1.39
N VAL A 188 -4.64 -14.66 -0.58
CA VAL A 188 -3.98 -15.77 0.11
C VAL A 188 -3.47 -16.70 -0.98
N GLY A 189 -2.15 -16.82 -1.12
CA GLY A 189 -1.54 -17.78 -2.04
C GLY A 189 -2.20 -19.14 -1.81
N GLY A 190 -2.69 -19.76 -2.89
CA GLY A 190 -3.59 -20.91 -2.81
C GLY A 190 -3.10 -21.92 -1.77
N VAL A 191 -3.90 -22.11 -0.71
CA VAL A 191 -3.63 -23.17 0.27
C VAL A 191 -3.62 -24.48 -0.53
N PRO A 192 -2.55 -25.30 -0.44
CA PRO A 192 -2.54 -26.57 -1.14
C PRO A 192 -3.79 -27.34 -0.75
N GLU A 193 -4.54 -27.80 -1.75
CA GLU A 193 -5.80 -28.49 -1.51
C GLU A 193 -5.57 -29.65 -0.51
N PRO A 194 -6.56 -30.02 0.32
CA PRO A 194 -6.43 -31.15 1.24
C PRO A 194 -5.97 -32.44 0.55
N SER A 195 -6.30 -32.62 -0.73
CA SER A 195 -5.80 -33.69 -1.61
C SER A 195 -4.29 -33.64 -1.83
N THR A 196 -3.71 -32.45 -1.96
CA THR A 196 -2.27 -32.23 -2.10
C THR A 196 -1.54 -32.67 -0.83
N TRP A 197 -2.08 -32.33 0.34
CA TRP A 197 -1.57 -32.80 1.63
C TRP A 197 -1.68 -34.32 1.76
N ALA A 198 -2.84 -34.88 1.41
CA ALA A 198 -3.08 -36.31 1.46
C ALA A 198 -2.09 -37.08 0.55
N MET A 199 -1.86 -36.60 -0.67
CA MET A 199 -0.94 -37.23 -1.61
C MET A 199 0.51 -37.15 -1.16
N MET A 200 0.95 -36.04 -0.54
CA MET A 200 2.27 -35.95 0.07
C MET A 200 2.43 -36.97 1.19
N ILE A 201 1.48 -37.03 2.12
CA ILE A 201 1.50 -37.97 3.25
C ILE A 201 1.49 -39.42 2.74
N LEU A 202 0.62 -39.74 1.77
CA LEU A 202 0.58 -41.07 1.15
C LEU A 202 1.89 -41.42 0.45
N GLY A 203 2.51 -40.48 -0.26
CA GLY A 203 3.82 -40.65 -0.87
C GLY A 203 4.90 -40.98 0.18
N PHE A 204 4.95 -40.23 1.27
CA PHE A 204 5.89 -40.49 2.38
C PHE A 204 5.60 -41.81 3.09
N CYS A 205 4.35 -42.15 3.33
CA CYS A 205 3.95 -43.45 3.91
C CYS A 205 4.34 -44.62 2.98
N GLY A 206 4.14 -44.47 1.67
CA GLY A 206 4.51 -45.47 0.68
C GLY A 206 6.03 -45.72 0.64
N LEU A 207 6.82 -44.65 0.67
CA LEU A 207 8.30 -44.74 0.76
C LEU A 207 8.74 -45.39 2.08
N GLY A 208 8.17 -44.98 3.21
CA GLY A 208 8.46 -45.56 4.53
C GLY A 208 8.12 -47.05 4.59
N PHE A 209 6.97 -47.45 4.03
CA PHE A 209 6.56 -48.85 3.97
C PHE A 209 7.47 -49.71 3.08
N MET A 210 7.89 -49.19 1.92
CA MET A 210 8.83 -49.89 1.05
C MET A 210 10.22 -50.07 1.69
N ALA A 211 10.71 -49.06 2.41
CA ALA A 211 11.95 -49.16 3.18
C ALA A 211 11.83 -50.18 4.33
N TYR A 212 10.70 -50.18 5.04
CA TYR A 212 10.42 -51.14 6.11
C TYR A 212 10.41 -52.59 5.59
N ARG A 213 9.76 -52.85 4.45
CA ARG A 213 9.67 -54.21 3.88
C ARG A 213 11.00 -54.75 3.36
N ARG A 214 11.99 -53.88 3.10
CA ARG A 214 13.32 -54.29 2.63
C ARG A 214 14.23 -54.82 3.75
N LYS A 215 13.82 -54.76 5.03
CA LYS A 215 14.57 -55.36 6.15
C LYS A 215 14.37 -56.87 6.34
N SER A 216 13.55 -57.53 5.51
CA SER A 216 13.30 -58.98 5.60
C SER A 216 14.17 -59.80 4.64
N LYS A 217 15.48 -59.81 4.87
CA LYS A 217 16.34 -60.95 4.50
C LYS A 217 17.30 -61.22 5.66
N PRO A 218 16.99 -62.13 6.60
CA PRO A 218 18.05 -62.79 7.31
C PRO A 218 18.83 -63.59 6.25
N ALA A 219 20.12 -63.27 6.09
CA ALA A 219 21.02 -64.17 5.40
C ALA A 219 21.09 -65.46 6.22
N LEU A 220 20.25 -66.44 5.89
CA LEU A 220 20.36 -67.79 6.41
C LEU A 220 21.54 -68.48 5.69
N MET A 221 22.64 -68.52 6.44
CA MET A 221 23.51 -69.67 6.68
C MET A 221 24.27 -70.29 5.49
N THR A 222 25.60 -70.38 5.62
CA THR A 222 26.34 -71.57 5.20
C THR A 222 27.43 -71.87 6.24
N ALA A 223 27.56 -73.16 6.52
CA ALA A 223 28.29 -73.81 7.61
C ALA A 223 29.82 -73.68 7.52
#